data_AF-A0A2D7EYM6-F1
#
_entry.id   AF-A0A2D7EYM6-F1
#
_cell.length_a   1.000
_cell.length_b   1.000
_cell.length_c   1.000
_cell.angle_alpha   90.00
_cell.angle_beta   90.00
_cell.angle_gamma   90.00
#
_symmetry.space_group_name_H-M   'P 1'
#
loop_
_entity.id
_entity.type
_entity.pdbx_description
1 polymer ?
#
loop_
_entity_poly.entity_id
_entity_poly.type
_entity_poly.pdbx_seq_one_letter_code
_entity_poly.pdbx_strand_id
1 'polypeptide(L)' 'MENLKSKRFVIRKSLIGKGMVIEFKDYDGKVWKYDHDKVYEACKERFDNLPSFNKYKSYTQTYNMPKFVRALGDEVLVP' A
#
# COMPACT_ATOMS: atom_id res chain seq x y z
N MET A 1 -14.44 1.11 -9.35
CA MET A 1 -13.10 0.83 -8.76
C MET A 1 -12.07 1.44 -9.67
N GLU A 2 -11.38 2.47 -9.19
CA GLU A 2 -10.27 3.06 -9.93
C GLU A 2 -8.98 2.33 -9.56
N ASN A 3 -8.23 1.89 -10.57
CA ASN A 3 -6.96 1.20 -10.38
C ASN A 3 -5.81 2.18 -10.62
N LEU A 4 -5.00 2.43 -9.60
CA LEU A 4 -3.81 3.27 -9.72
C LEU A 4 -2.60 2.38 -10.00
N LYS A 5 -2.02 2.52 -11.19
CA LYS A 5 -0.75 1.90 -11.53
C LYS A 5 0.41 2.71 -10.99
N SER A 6 1.29 2.04 -10.26
CA SER A 6 2.45 2.61 -9.60
C SER A 6 3.70 1.82 -9.95
N LYS A 7 4.86 2.48 -9.92
CA LYS A 7 6.17 1.81 -10.07
C LYS A 7 6.64 1.10 -8.80
N ARG A 8 5.94 1.32 -7.68
CA ARG A 8 6.36 0.88 -6.33
C ARG A 8 5.17 0.71 -5.39
N PHE A 9 5.36 0.05 -4.26
CA PHE A 9 4.36 0.05 -3.21
C PHE A 9 4.19 1.47 -2.65
N VAL A 10 2.94 1.90 -2.41
CA VAL A 10 2.62 3.26 -1.98
C VAL A 10 1.33 3.33 -1.15
N ILE A 11 1.41 3.96 0.01
CA ILE A 11 0.26 4.37 0.83
C ILE A 11 0.29 5.89 0.90
N ARG A 12 -0.79 6.57 0.51
CA ARG A 12 -0.91 8.04 0.58
C ARG A 12 -2.08 8.43 1.47
N LYS A 13 -1.87 9.43 2.33
CA LYS A 13 -2.92 9.95 3.21
C LYS A 13 -4.11 10.53 2.43
N SER A 14 -3.85 11.07 1.23
CA SER A 14 -4.88 11.64 0.34
C SER A 14 -5.72 10.61 -0.40
N LEU A 15 -5.37 9.33 -0.33
CA LEU A 15 -6.11 8.23 -0.95
C LEU A 15 -6.97 7.45 0.07
N ILE A 16 -6.79 7.72 1.37
CA ILE A 16 -7.56 7.08 2.43
C ILE A 16 -9.05 7.46 2.29
N GLY A 17 -9.93 6.46 2.34
CA GLY A 17 -11.38 6.59 2.22
C GLY A 17 -11.88 6.71 0.78
N LYS A 18 -11.03 6.45 -0.22
CA LYS A 18 -11.40 6.54 -1.64
C LYS A 18 -11.71 5.21 -2.31
N GLY A 19 -11.45 4.07 -1.64
CA GLY A 19 -11.70 2.73 -2.17
C GLY A 19 -10.88 2.44 -3.43
N MET A 20 -9.58 2.78 -3.40
CA MET A 20 -8.69 2.66 -4.55
C MET A 20 -7.84 1.38 -4.46
N VAL A 21 -7.69 0.67 -5.58
CA VAL A 21 -6.79 -0.47 -5.69
C VAL A 21 -5.50 -0.02 -6.36
N ILE A 22 -4.36 -0.42 -5.80
CA ILE A 22 -3.04 -0.05 -6.32
C ILE A 22 -2.37 -1.27 -6.91
N GLU A 23 -1.90 -1.13 -8.15
CA GLU A 23 -1.14 -2.14 -8.87
C GLU A 23 0.31 -1.67 -9.02
N PHE A 24 1.28 -2.52 -8.67
CA PHE A 24 2.68 -2.30 -9.02
C PHE A 24 3.40 -3.61 -9.33
N LYS A 25 4.52 -3.50 -10.04
CA LYS A 25 5.41 -4.62 -10.34
C LYS A 25 6.64 -4.53 -9.45
N ASP A 26 7.03 -5.62 -8.79
CA ASP A 26 8.26 -5.70 -8.01
C ASP A 26 9.49 -5.97 -8.90
N TYR A 27 10.67 -6.10 -8.28
CA TYR A 27 11.91 -6.35 -9.02
C TYR A 27 11.94 -7.75 -9.66
N ASP A 28 11.34 -8.76 -9.02
CA ASP A 28 11.21 -10.13 -9.52
C ASP A 28 10.22 -10.22 -10.70
N GLY A 29 9.50 -9.14 -10.95
CA GLY A 29 8.54 -9.01 -12.02
C GLY A 29 7.14 -9.51 -11.68
N LYS A 30 6.89 -9.81 -10.41
CA LYS A 30 5.57 -10.15 -9.89
C LYS A 30 4.71 -8.89 -9.80
N VAL A 31 3.49 -8.99 -10.29
CA VAL A 31 2.47 -7.94 -10.18
C VAL A 31 1.74 -8.11 -8.87
N TRP A 32 1.70 -7.05 -8.08
CA TRP A 32 0.97 -6.95 -6.84
C TRP A 32 -0.18 -5.97 -7.01
N LYS A 33 -1.37 -6.41 -6.62
CA LYS A 33 -2.55 -5.57 -6.48
C LYS A 33 -3.04 -5.63 -5.05
N TYR A 34 -3.34 -4.49 -4.47
CA TYR A 34 -3.85 -4.41 -3.11
C TYR A 34 -4.83 -3.26 -2.96
N ASP A 35 -5.75 -3.41 -2.02
CA ASP A 35 -6.66 -2.37 -1.61
C ASP A 35 -5.92 -1.35 -0.71
N HIS A 36 -5.89 -0.08 -1.13
CA HIS A 36 -5.16 0.97 -0.44
C HIS A 36 -5.70 1.20 0.98
N ASP A 37 -7.02 1.17 1.13
CA ASP A 37 -7.70 1.47 2.39
C ASP A 37 -7.54 0.32 3.37
N LYS A 38 -7.77 -0.92 2.94
CA LYS A 38 -7.59 -2.08 3.81
C LYS A 38 -6.15 -2.20 4.33
N VAL A 39 -5.15 -1.91 3.50
CA VAL A 39 -3.76 -1.89 3.96
C VAL A 39 -3.53 -0.79 4.99
N TYR A 40 -4.10 0.40 4.80
CA TYR A 40 -3.99 1.47 5.79
C TYR A 40 -4.70 1.11 7.10
N GLU A 41 -5.91 0.57 7.07
CA GLU A 41 -6.69 0.17 8.25
C GLU A 41 -5.97 -0.91 9.06
N ALA A 42 -5.51 -1.98 8.40
CA ALA A 42 -4.79 -3.08 9.05
C ALA A 42 -3.45 -2.63 9.66
N CYS A 43 -2.85 -1.57 9.14
CA CYS A 43 -1.54 -1.05 9.59
C CYS A 43 -1.64 0.37 10.16
N LYS A 44 -2.82 0.79 10.61
CA LYS A 44 -3.11 2.19 10.96
C LYS A 44 -2.18 2.70 12.05
N GLU A 45 -2.10 1.95 13.16
CA GLU A 45 -1.23 2.28 14.29
C GLU A 45 0.24 2.43 13.85
N ARG A 46 0.70 1.59 12.92
CA ARG A 46 2.07 1.64 12.41
C ARG A 46 2.33 2.89 11.56
N PHE A 47 1.39 3.26 10.70
CA PHE A 47 1.52 4.45 9.85
C PHE A 47 1.36 5.73 10.66
N ASP A 48 0.41 5.78 11.59
CA ASP A 48 0.14 6.94 12.43
C ASP A 48 1.29 7.20 13.43
N ASN A 49 1.98 6.15 13.88
CA ASN A 49 3.20 6.29 14.71
C ASN A 49 4.47 6.57 13.89
N LEU A 50 4.41 6.57 12.55
CA LEU A 50 5.58 6.81 11.71
C LEU A 50 5.76 8.32 11.45
N PRO A 51 6.80 8.99 11.99
CA PRO A 51 6.96 10.44 11.82
C PRO A 51 7.08 10.87 10.35
N SER A 52 7.73 10.04 9.53
CA SER A 52 7.85 10.26 8.09
C SER A 52 6.50 10.21 7.38
N PHE A 53 5.59 9.31 7.78
CA PHE A 53 4.26 9.24 7.17
C PHE A 53 3.43 10.47 7.51
N ASN A 54 3.51 10.94 8.76
CA ASN A 54 2.84 12.18 9.17
C ASN A 54 3.41 13.42 8.46
N LYS A 55 4.74 13.48 8.29
CA LYS A 55 5.42 14.60 7.62
C LYS A 55 5.17 14.62 6.11
N TYR A 56 5.41 13.50 5.43
CA TYR A 56 5.37 13.41 3.96
C TYR A 56 4.02 12.94 3.42
N LYS A 57 3.07 12.62 4.30
CA LYS A 57 1.70 12.17 3.99
C LYS A 57 1.68 10.93 3.09
N SER A 58 2.78 10.19 3.04
CA SER A 58 2.95 9.04 2.18
C SER A 58 4.04 8.11 2.71
N TYR A 59 3.85 6.83 2.44
CA TYR A 59 4.83 5.78 2.64
C TYR A 59 5.02 5.07 1.30
N THR A 60 6.26 4.82 0.91
CA THR A 60 6.56 4.07 -0.29
C THR A 60 7.64 3.04 -0.01
N GLN A 61 7.54 1.88 -0.67
CA GLN A 61 8.61 0.90 -0.68
C GLN A 61 8.94 0.57 -2.12
N THR A 62 10.21 0.75 -2.48
CA THR A 62 10.70 0.49 -3.84
C THR A 62 11.12 -0.98 -3.97
N TYR A 63 10.97 -1.54 -5.16
CA TYR A 63 11.45 -2.87 -5.54
C TYR A 63 10.79 -4.08 -4.84
N ASN A 64 10.02 -3.89 -3.77
CA ASN A 64 9.37 -5.00 -3.07
C ASN A 64 8.09 -4.58 -2.31
N MET A 65 7.21 -5.56 -2.08
CA MET A 65 6.12 -5.44 -1.14
C MET A 65 6.65 -5.47 0.31
N PRO A 66 6.23 -4.56 1.20
CA PRO A 66 6.66 -4.61 2.59
C PRO A 66 6.24 -5.93 3.26
N LYS A 67 7.13 -6.51 4.07
CA LYS A 67 6.90 -7.82 4.72
C LYS A 67 5.61 -7.85 5.54
N PHE A 68 5.32 -6.77 6.26
CA PHE A 68 4.13 -6.66 7.10
C PHE A 68 2.83 -6.66 6.28
N VAL A 69 2.83 -6.10 5.05
CA VAL A 69 1.65 -6.17 4.17
C VAL A 69 1.54 -7.55 3.54
N ARG A 70 2.66 -8.20 3.19
CA ARG A 70 2.65 -9.58 2.71
C ARG A 70 2.08 -10.57 3.73
N ALA A 71 2.31 -10.32 5.02
CA ALA A 71 1.78 -11.16 6.09
C ALA A 71 0.25 -11.11 6.21
N LEU A 72 -0.39 -10.04 5.73
CA LEU A 72 -1.85 -9.89 5.70
C LEU A 72 -2.51 -10.73 4.59
N GLY A 73 -1.74 -11.17 3.59
CA GLY A 73 -2.23 -12.07 2.54
C GLY A 73 -3.50 -11.58 1.84
N ASP A 74 -4.46 -12.48 1.68
CA ASP A 74 -5.70 -12.27 0.91
C ASP A 74 -6.67 -11.24 1.54
N GLU A 75 -6.44 -10.79 2.78
CA GLU A 75 -7.29 -9.76 3.41
C GLU A 75 -7.17 -8.41 2.69
N VAL A 76 -5.96 -8.11 2.20
CA VAL A 76 -5.63 -6.83 1.57
C VAL A 76 -5.24 -6.97 0.10
N LEU A 77 -4.80 -8.15 -0.32
CA LEU A 77 -4.43 -8.41 -1.70
C LEU A 77 -5.68 -8.67 -2.55
N VAL A 78 -5.64 -8.19 -3.79
CA VAL A 78 -6.73 -8.33 -4.76
C VAL A 78 -6.22 -9.15 -5.95
N PRO A 79 -7.02 -10.05 -6.52
CA PRO A 79 -6.63 -10.79 -7.74
C PRO A 79 -6.39 -9.89 -8.97
#